data_AF-A0A0W0SK82-F1
#
_entry.id   AF-A0A0W0SK82-F1
#
_cell.length_a   1.000
_cell.length_b   1.000
_cell.length_c   1.000
_cell.angle_alpha   90.00
_cell.angle_beta   90.00
_cell.angle_gamma   90.00
#
_symmetry.space_group_name_H-M   'P 1'
#
loop_
_entity.id
_entity.type
_entity.pdbx_description
1 polymer ?
#
loop_
_entity_poly.entity_id
_entity_poly.type
_entity_poly.pdbx_seq_one_letter_code
_entity_poly.pdbx_strand_id
1 'polypeptide(L)'
;MYYAYGISLMYFLRAKNNSEITAEIFSKLKLEPQQIIELQTLLSKDPSQEFTSTEIKTIIEPILGRATRNLAADHTKVEFKTNPQSTSLFTAAKYGLEFCIKQSSKANKSILTEVVTHDFSNRDYTDAEIYRLSGIKTAMLEYANAILPEIIKKFEEQWGKKEEELKTQRKELTKSEIQLYQDIILDNLLREKTIDFFLANDEKYLNQYVNHLKKEYVWGTEETLLVLHRGIQGEQYERNKQGTIDTFYDTQIALHLHRNNVSPFYQIGNPEMIINNEGNFHWTSKIPETIFNPAPKPQVQYKEQQKCEISLSPYLGALVPNFSANPNLENYFREKGFEVLIRNEQAILHMKEQFFSEQEKGKSGSTGYDLKGFFDFVMKANKEKNSPYYFSLSDETKKELSFLVYFLPEETHLALNEAFSLDEQIHSKAEQQDSETKTKDDEPSLSESSKKKDEEQSKEKQHQQFVAVAISKIDDALQTLQGKIGKVDQHRFPDAAIEAKKLLNSLQKARDKYHEALKNSSIDSDIGKIGKQFRMECEAAIKGAKPILERDLSWGVYLQNLLKSLANAATYIISFGQANSFFTPVKSASLEALEQVEKNFVDIKAN
;
A
#
# COMPACT_ATOMS: atom_id res chain seq x y z
N MET A 1 -7.31 -7.87 7.52
CA MET A 1 -6.19 -7.30 8.30
C MET A 1 -6.06 -7.97 9.67
N TYR A 2 -7.04 -7.81 10.57
CA TYR A 2 -6.96 -8.34 11.95
C TYR A 2 -6.75 -9.86 12.03
N TYR A 3 -7.40 -10.63 11.17
CA TYR A 3 -7.15 -12.08 11.06
C TYR A 3 -5.70 -12.39 10.66
N ALA A 4 -5.18 -11.72 9.63
CA ALA A 4 -3.79 -11.89 9.22
C ALA A 4 -2.80 -11.52 10.35
N TYR A 5 -3.10 -10.47 11.12
CA TYR A 5 -2.28 -10.13 12.29
C TYR A 5 -2.35 -11.21 13.37
N GLY A 6 -3.55 -11.69 13.71
CA GLY A 6 -3.75 -12.74 14.70
C GLY A 6 -3.06 -14.06 14.34
N ILE A 7 -3.13 -14.47 13.07
CA ILE A 7 -2.43 -15.66 12.57
C ILE A 7 -0.91 -15.48 12.67
N SER A 8 -0.36 -14.37 12.16
CA SER A 8 1.08 -14.10 12.25
C SER A 8 1.57 -14.03 13.70
N LEU A 9 0.76 -13.46 14.61
CA LEU A 9 1.05 -13.39 16.03
C LEU A 9 1.09 -14.78 16.68
N MET A 10 0.17 -15.68 16.35
CA MET A 10 0.16 -17.05 16.88
C MET A 10 1.42 -17.83 16.47
N TYR A 11 1.88 -17.68 15.22
CA TYR A 11 3.14 -18.28 14.79
C TYR A 11 4.34 -17.70 15.53
N PHE A 12 4.39 -16.38 15.72
CA PHE A 12 5.43 -15.71 16.50
C PHE A 12 5.47 -16.22 17.95
N LEU A 13 4.32 -16.24 18.64
CA LEU A 13 4.23 -16.68 20.04
C LEU A 13 4.67 -18.14 20.21
N ARG A 14 4.25 -19.01 19.27
CA ARG A 14 4.64 -20.43 19.28
C ARG A 14 6.15 -20.60 19.07
N ALA A 15 6.73 -19.86 18.12
CA ALA A 15 8.17 -19.90 17.85
C ALA A 15 9.01 -19.35 19.02
N LYS A 16 8.50 -18.30 19.70
CA LYS A 16 9.18 -17.70 20.85
C LYS A 16 9.16 -18.62 22.07
N ASN A 17 8.09 -19.41 22.23
CA ASN A 17 7.88 -20.36 23.33
C ASN A 17 8.19 -19.76 24.71
N ASN A 18 7.70 -18.55 24.97
CA ASN A 18 7.89 -17.83 26.21
C ASN A 18 6.53 -17.53 26.84
N SER A 19 6.26 -18.11 28.02
CA SER A 19 4.98 -17.99 28.71
C SER A 19 4.72 -16.58 29.25
N GLU A 20 5.76 -15.84 29.65
CA GLU A 20 5.64 -14.47 30.16
C GLU A 20 5.21 -13.53 29.03
N ILE A 21 5.92 -13.56 27.90
CA ILE A 21 5.59 -12.78 26.70
C ILE A 21 4.17 -13.10 26.23
N THR A 22 3.80 -14.38 26.21
CA THR A 22 2.47 -14.82 25.78
C THR A 22 1.38 -14.28 26.71
N ALA A 23 1.56 -14.40 28.03
CA ALA A 23 0.60 -13.91 29.02
C ALA A 23 0.44 -12.39 28.96
N GLU A 24 1.55 -11.66 28.77
CA GLU A 24 1.55 -10.21 28.65
C GLU A 24 0.78 -9.73 27.40
N ILE A 25 1.02 -10.35 26.25
CA ILE A 25 0.30 -10.04 25.01
C ILE A 25 -1.20 -10.38 25.13
N PHE A 26 -1.55 -11.52 25.73
CA PHE A 26 -2.94 -11.89 25.98
C PHE A 26 -3.64 -10.93 26.96
N SER A 27 -2.91 -10.41 27.95
CA SER A 27 -3.39 -9.37 28.86
C SER A 27 -3.68 -8.06 28.14
N LYS A 28 -2.77 -7.59 27.27
CA LYS A 28 -2.98 -6.41 26.42
C LYS A 28 -4.20 -6.54 25.51
N LEU A 29 -4.41 -7.74 24.97
CA LEU A 29 -5.58 -8.09 24.16
C LEU A 29 -6.87 -8.25 24.97
N LYS A 30 -6.79 -8.23 26.31
CA LYS A 30 -7.92 -8.41 27.23
C LYS A 30 -8.70 -9.70 26.94
N LEU A 31 -7.97 -10.80 26.72
CA LEU A 31 -8.58 -12.10 26.43
C LEU A 31 -9.21 -12.69 27.69
N GLU A 32 -10.36 -13.34 27.51
CA GLU A 32 -11.04 -14.07 28.58
C GLU A 32 -10.29 -15.38 28.93
N PRO A 33 -10.40 -15.89 30.17
CA PRO A 33 -9.68 -17.09 30.59
C PRO A 33 -9.88 -18.30 29.67
N GLN A 34 -11.11 -18.52 29.18
CA GLN A 34 -11.41 -19.61 28.27
C GLN A 34 -10.71 -19.46 26.90
N GLN A 35 -10.66 -18.24 26.37
CA GLN A 35 -9.97 -17.93 25.13
C GLN A 35 -8.46 -18.14 25.25
N ILE A 36 -7.89 -17.77 26.41
CA ILE A 36 -6.48 -18.01 26.72
C ILE A 36 -6.18 -19.52 26.68
N ILE A 37 -7.01 -20.36 27.31
CA ILE A 37 -6.84 -21.81 27.33
C ILE A 37 -6.87 -22.39 25.90
N GLU A 38 -7.82 -21.95 25.07
CA GLU A 38 -7.95 -22.41 23.69
C GLU A 38 -6.71 -22.05 22.85
N LEU A 39 -6.23 -20.80 22.95
CA LEU A 39 -5.02 -20.38 22.24
C LEU A 39 -3.77 -21.06 22.79
N GLN A 40 -3.62 -21.22 24.11
CA GLN A 40 -2.50 -21.95 24.72
C GLN A 40 -2.46 -23.41 24.26
N THR A 41 -3.63 -24.05 24.10
CA THR A 41 -3.73 -25.40 23.55
C THR A 41 -3.16 -25.45 22.13
N LEU A 42 -3.44 -24.45 21.28
CA LEU A 42 -2.83 -24.35 19.95
C LEU A 42 -1.31 -24.08 20.01
N LEU A 43 -0.86 -23.20 20.91
CA LEU A 43 0.57 -22.91 21.10
C LEU A 43 1.36 -24.14 21.58
N SER A 44 0.71 -25.08 22.28
CA SER A 44 1.34 -26.32 22.77
C SER A 44 1.51 -27.42 21.72
N LYS A 45 0.94 -27.24 20.51
CA LYS A 45 1.09 -28.19 19.41
C LYS A 45 2.52 -28.23 18.89
N ASP A 46 2.83 -29.32 18.19
CA ASP A 46 4.11 -29.49 17.50
C ASP A 46 4.48 -28.23 16.69
N PRO A 47 5.60 -27.55 17.03
CA PRO A 47 6.02 -26.32 16.34
C PRO A 47 6.30 -26.51 14.85
N SER A 48 6.53 -27.75 14.39
CA SER A 48 6.77 -28.08 12.99
C SER A 48 5.49 -28.30 12.17
N GLN A 49 4.33 -28.34 12.82
CA GLN A 49 3.03 -28.49 12.18
C GLN A 49 2.36 -27.13 11.97
N GLU A 50 1.78 -26.93 10.78
CA GLU A 50 0.99 -25.74 10.47
C GLU A 50 -0.30 -25.73 11.30
N PHE A 51 -0.80 -24.54 11.63
CA PHE A 51 -2.17 -24.43 12.12
C PHE A 51 -3.13 -24.81 10.99
N THR A 52 -4.07 -25.70 11.29
CA THR A 52 -5.02 -26.16 10.27
C THR A 52 -6.03 -25.05 9.93
N SER A 53 -6.63 -25.12 8.73
CA SER A 53 -7.67 -24.16 8.34
C SER A 53 -8.84 -24.14 9.34
N THR A 54 -9.17 -25.29 9.94
CA THR A 54 -10.21 -25.40 10.97
C THR A 54 -9.79 -24.63 12.23
N GLU A 55 -8.56 -24.81 12.73
CA GLU A 55 -8.07 -24.08 13.91
C GLU A 55 -8.03 -22.57 13.68
N ILE A 56 -7.58 -22.16 12.50
CA ILE A 56 -7.56 -20.75 12.11
C ILE A 56 -8.98 -20.17 12.16
N LYS A 57 -9.92 -20.80 11.45
CA LYS A 57 -11.30 -20.29 11.30
C LYS A 57 -12.15 -20.39 12.57
N THR A 58 -11.91 -21.40 13.41
CA THR A 58 -12.78 -21.67 14.57
C THR A 58 -12.23 -21.17 15.89
N ILE A 59 -10.91 -20.91 15.98
CA ILE A 59 -10.26 -20.48 17.23
C ILE A 59 -9.52 -19.15 17.02
N ILE A 60 -8.55 -19.11 16.10
CA ILE A 60 -7.66 -17.94 15.96
C ILE A 60 -8.44 -16.70 15.49
N GLU A 61 -9.19 -16.80 14.38
CA GLU A 61 -9.91 -15.67 13.80
C GLU A 61 -11.01 -15.13 14.74
N PRO A 62 -11.88 -15.96 15.35
CA PRO A 62 -12.95 -15.46 16.21
C PRO A 62 -12.42 -14.77 17.48
N ILE A 63 -11.34 -15.30 18.07
CA ILE A 63 -10.74 -14.74 19.29
C ILE A 63 -9.87 -13.53 18.95
N LEU A 64 -8.80 -13.74 18.19
CA LEU A 64 -7.78 -12.71 17.96
C LEU A 64 -8.24 -11.66 16.96
N GLY A 65 -9.11 -11.99 16.01
CA GLY A 65 -9.64 -11.00 15.08
C GLY A 65 -10.42 -9.89 15.78
N ARG A 66 -11.29 -10.25 16.74
CA ARG A 66 -12.04 -9.28 17.53
C ARG A 66 -11.14 -8.56 18.54
N ALA A 67 -10.29 -9.30 19.26
CA ALA A 67 -9.43 -8.73 20.28
C ALA A 67 -8.43 -7.71 19.70
N THR A 68 -7.78 -8.05 18.58
CA THR A 68 -6.84 -7.14 17.91
C THR A 68 -7.57 -5.93 17.31
N ARG A 69 -8.78 -6.08 16.75
CA ARG A 69 -9.59 -4.94 16.29
C ARG A 69 -9.91 -3.97 17.44
N ASN A 70 -10.34 -4.50 18.58
CA ASN A 70 -10.66 -3.69 19.75
C ASN A 70 -9.42 -2.97 20.28
N LEU A 71 -8.30 -3.69 20.43
CA LEU A 71 -7.03 -3.11 20.88
C LEU A 71 -6.57 -1.99 19.96
N ALA A 72 -6.59 -2.20 18.63
CA ALA A 72 -6.16 -1.19 17.68
C ALA A 72 -6.96 0.12 17.83
N ALA A 73 -8.29 0.00 17.88
CA ALA A 73 -9.17 1.16 18.00
C ALA A 73 -9.06 1.85 19.37
N ASP A 74 -8.98 1.09 20.46
CA ASP A 74 -8.78 1.64 21.80
C ASP A 74 -7.42 2.33 21.93
N HIS A 75 -6.38 1.73 21.35
CA HIS A 75 -5.04 2.29 21.40
C HIS A 75 -4.92 3.54 20.52
N THR A 76 -5.64 3.66 19.40
CA THR A 76 -5.77 4.92 18.65
C THR A 76 -6.28 6.05 19.56
N LYS A 77 -7.28 5.76 20.41
CA LYS A 77 -7.79 6.73 21.37
C LYS A 77 -6.74 7.10 22.41
N VAL A 78 -6.04 6.11 22.95
CA VAL A 78 -4.98 6.31 23.95
C VAL A 78 -3.85 7.18 23.38
N GLU A 79 -3.32 6.85 22.20
CA GLU A 79 -2.27 7.63 21.53
C GLU A 79 -2.73 9.08 21.30
N PHE A 80 -3.96 9.27 20.80
CA PHE A 80 -4.49 10.60 20.56
C PHE A 80 -4.63 11.41 21.85
N LYS A 81 -5.07 10.80 22.96
CA LYS A 81 -5.19 11.51 24.24
C LYS A 81 -3.84 11.82 24.88
N THR A 82 -2.84 10.96 24.70
CA THR A 82 -1.52 11.13 25.29
C THR A 82 -0.70 12.19 24.55
N ASN A 83 -0.68 12.13 23.22
CA ASN A 83 0.04 13.11 22.39
C ASN A 83 -0.66 13.28 21.03
N PRO A 84 -1.72 14.11 20.95
CA PRO A 84 -2.53 14.23 19.73
C PRO A 84 -1.69 14.55 18.49
N GLN A 85 -0.73 15.48 18.60
CA GLN A 85 0.05 16.00 17.48
C GLN A 85 0.99 14.97 16.85
N SER A 86 1.35 13.89 17.55
CA SER A 86 2.16 12.81 16.99
C SER A 86 1.34 11.74 16.28
N THR A 87 0.00 11.84 16.30
CA THR A 87 -0.87 10.84 15.69
C THR A 87 -1.11 11.09 14.20
N SER A 88 -1.32 9.99 13.47
CA SER A 88 -1.80 10.02 12.08
C SER A 88 -3.16 10.71 11.98
N LEU A 89 -4.06 10.46 12.95
CA LEU A 89 -5.39 11.05 12.99
C LEU A 89 -5.32 12.58 13.02
N PHE A 90 -4.50 13.17 13.88
CA PHE A 90 -4.30 14.61 13.93
C PHE A 90 -3.76 15.15 12.61
N THR A 91 -2.71 14.53 12.07
CA THR A 91 -2.05 14.96 10.84
C THR A 91 -3.01 14.98 9.65
N ALA A 92 -3.76 13.88 9.47
CA ALA A 92 -4.76 13.79 8.42
C ALA A 92 -5.89 14.80 8.64
N ALA A 93 -6.46 14.89 9.83
CA ALA A 93 -7.59 15.76 10.13
C ALA A 93 -7.25 17.25 10.02
N LYS A 94 -6.04 17.66 10.43
CA LYS A 94 -5.57 19.05 10.30
C LYS A 94 -5.57 19.49 8.83
N TYR A 95 -5.08 18.64 7.93
CA TYR A 95 -5.12 18.91 6.48
C TYR A 95 -6.56 19.13 5.97
N GLY A 96 -7.53 18.38 6.49
CA GLY A 96 -8.95 18.56 6.15
C GLY A 96 -9.55 19.83 6.73
N LEU A 97 -9.21 20.17 7.98
CA LEU A 97 -9.68 21.39 8.64
C LEU A 97 -9.10 22.64 7.99
N GLU A 98 -7.82 22.64 7.60
CA GLU A 98 -7.20 23.72 6.80
C GLU A 98 -8.00 23.98 5.53
N PHE A 99 -8.33 22.92 4.79
CA PHE A 99 -9.15 23.04 3.60
C PHE A 99 -10.57 23.57 3.92
N CYS A 100 -11.20 23.09 4.99
CA CYS A 100 -12.53 23.56 5.39
C CYS A 100 -12.50 25.05 5.78
N ILE A 101 -11.44 25.52 6.45
CA ILE A 101 -11.21 26.94 6.77
C ILE A 101 -11.07 27.75 5.49
N LYS A 102 -10.30 27.27 4.50
CA LYS A 102 -10.20 27.91 3.18
C LYS A 102 -11.56 28.06 2.52
N GLN A 103 -12.36 26.99 2.47
CA GLN A 103 -13.70 27.05 1.85
C GLN A 103 -14.62 28.03 2.58
N SER A 104 -14.61 28.00 3.91
CA SER A 104 -15.42 28.89 4.75
C SER A 104 -14.98 30.36 4.60
N SER A 105 -13.68 30.60 4.40
CA SER A 105 -13.09 31.94 4.22
C SER A 105 -13.45 32.61 2.89
N LYS A 106 -13.74 31.84 1.84
CA LYS A 106 -14.11 32.38 0.51
C LYS A 106 -15.35 33.26 0.58
N ALA A 107 -16.36 32.85 1.36
CA ALA A 107 -17.60 33.62 1.53
C ALA A 107 -17.34 34.98 2.21
N ASN A 108 -16.34 35.04 3.09
CA ASN A 108 -16.00 36.22 3.88
C ASN A 108 -14.88 37.07 3.27
N LYS A 109 -14.34 36.69 2.10
CA LYS A 109 -13.19 37.34 1.44
C LYS A 109 -11.98 37.55 2.37
N SER A 110 -11.76 36.61 3.29
CA SER A 110 -10.65 36.68 4.25
C SER A 110 -9.32 36.32 3.60
N ILE A 111 -8.24 36.94 4.08
CA ILE A 111 -6.84 36.66 3.71
C ILE A 111 -6.48 35.17 3.86
N LEU A 112 -7.13 34.45 4.76
CA LEU A 112 -6.91 33.01 4.98
C LEU A 112 -7.17 32.16 3.72
N THR A 113 -7.97 32.65 2.77
CA THR A 113 -8.20 31.99 1.48
C THR A 113 -6.92 31.88 0.65
N GLU A 114 -6.03 32.87 0.77
CA GLU A 114 -4.75 32.93 0.08
C GLU A 114 -3.64 32.23 0.86
N VAL A 115 -3.71 32.26 2.20
CA VAL A 115 -2.75 31.58 3.07
C VAL A 115 -2.81 30.06 2.88
N VAL A 116 -4.00 29.46 2.87
CA VAL A 116 -4.13 28.01 2.63
C VAL A 116 -3.98 27.73 1.14
N THR A 117 -2.82 27.22 0.73
CA THR A 117 -2.48 27.05 -0.70
C THR A 117 -3.01 25.76 -1.30
N HIS A 118 -3.13 24.67 -0.54
CA HIS A 118 -3.58 23.38 -1.06
C HIS A 118 -5.10 23.35 -1.36
N ASP A 119 -5.50 22.40 -2.20
CA ASP A 119 -6.88 22.19 -2.68
C ASP A 119 -7.50 20.87 -2.20
N PHE A 120 -6.83 20.20 -1.25
CA PHE A 120 -7.24 18.90 -0.70
C PHE A 120 -7.24 17.79 -1.76
N SER A 121 -6.23 17.78 -2.63
CA SER A 121 -6.00 16.73 -3.63
C SER A 121 -4.90 15.74 -3.25
N ASN A 122 -4.09 16.02 -2.22
CA ASN A 122 -2.97 15.15 -1.86
C ASN A 122 -3.47 13.83 -1.25
N ARG A 123 -3.23 12.73 -1.95
CA ARG A 123 -3.66 11.37 -1.57
C ARG A 123 -2.99 10.86 -0.31
N ASP A 124 -1.79 11.35 0.03
CA ASP A 124 -1.11 10.99 1.27
C ASP A 124 -1.92 11.37 2.52
N TYR A 125 -2.82 12.36 2.40
CA TYR A 125 -3.74 12.77 3.45
C TYR A 125 -5.18 12.34 3.19
N THR A 126 -5.66 12.50 1.95
CA THR A 126 -7.08 12.32 1.61
C THR A 126 -7.53 10.86 1.58
N ASP A 127 -6.60 9.91 1.42
CA ASP A 127 -6.90 8.48 1.53
C ASP A 127 -6.92 7.96 2.99
N ALA A 128 -6.67 8.83 3.98
CA ALA A 128 -6.69 8.47 5.39
C ALA A 128 -8.06 7.98 5.88
N GLU A 129 -8.05 7.07 6.86
CA GLU A 129 -9.26 6.36 7.31
C GLU A 129 -10.31 7.30 7.91
N ILE A 130 -9.88 8.42 8.52
CA ILE A 130 -10.79 9.44 9.05
C ILE A 130 -11.77 9.95 8.00
N TYR A 131 -11.39 10.05 6.72
CA TYR A 131 -12.28 10.55 5.65
C TYR A 131 -13.28 9.53 5.12
N ARG A 132 -13.17 8.27 5.57
CA ARG A 132 -14.15 7.20 5.30
C ARG A 132 -15.22 7.11 6.38
N LEU A 133 -15.04 7.81 7.50
CA LEU A 133 -16.07 7.95 8.53
C LEU A 133 -17.26 8.73 7.97
N SER A 134 -18.45 8.15 8.05
CA SER A 134 -19.68 8.78 7.55
C SER A 134 -19.94 10.12 8.26
N GLY A 135 -20.25 11.17 7.50
CA GLY A 135 -20.60 12.49 8.02
C GLY A 135 -19.43 13.35 8.51
N ILE A 136 -18.21 12.82 8.57
CA ILE A 136 -17.06 13.54 9.15
C ILE A 136 -16.67 14.80 8.38
N LYS A 137 -16.77 14.79 7.05
CA LYS A 137 -16.44 15.94 6.19
C LYS A 137 -17.41 17.10 6.45
N THR A 138 -18.70 16.78 6.61
CA THR A 138 -19.73 17.75 6.98
C THR A 138 -19.46 18.31 8.37
N ALA A 139 -19.17 17.44 9.35
CA ALA A 139 -18.86 17.88 10.71
C ALA A 139 -17.62 18.79 10.78
N MET A 140 -16.56 18.48 10.02
CA MET A 140 -15.37 19.33 9.91
C MET A 140 -15.70 20.70 9.31
N LEU A 141 -16.54 20.74 8.27
CA LEU A 141 -16.98 22.00 7.65
C LEU A 141 -17.83 22.85 8.59
N GLU A 142 -18.79 22.23 9.29
CA GLU A 142 -19.63 22.92 10.30
C GLU A 142 -18.77 23.48 11.43
N TYR A 143 -17.82 22.68 11.93
CA TYR A 143 -16.88 23.13 12.95
C TYR A 143 -15.99 24.27 12.45
N ALA A 144 -15.42 24.16 11.24
CA ALA A 144 -14.61 25.20 10.62
C ALA A 144 -15.38 26.52 10.49
N ASN A 145 -16.64 26.48 10.05
CA ASN A 145 -17.51 27.66 9.98
C ASN A 145 -17.72 28.30 11.36
N ALA A 146 -17.93 27.49 12.39
CA ALA A 146 -18.16 27.98 13.75
C ALA A 146 -16.92 28.67 14.35
N ILE A 147 -15.72 28.14 14.11
CA ILE A 147 -14.47 28.72 14.67
C ILE A 147 -13.87 29.83 13.80
N LEU A 148 -14.30 29.97 12.54
CA LEU A 148 -13.68 30.87 11.58
C LEU A 148 -13.55 32.33 12.08
N PRO A 149 -14.57 32.96 12.69
CA PRO A 149 -14.44 34.34 13.18
C PRO A 149 -13.33 34.51 14.22
N GLU A 150 -13.16 33.52 15.11
CA GLU A 150 -12.09 33.51 16.11
C GLU A 150 -10.71 33.37 15.44
N ILE A 151 -10.59 32.46 14.47
CA ILE A 151 -9.34 32.22 13.74
C ILE A 151 -8.90 33.46 12.96
N ILE A 152 -9.80 34.11 12.22
CA ILE A 152 -9.49 35.34 11.47
C ILE A 152 -8.95 36.42 12.42
N LYS A 153 -9.68 36.69 13.50
CA LYS A 153 -9.29 37.71 14.48
C LYS A 153 -7.90 37.42 15.07
N LYS A 154 -7.67 36.20 15.57
CA LYS A 154 -6.38 35.83 16.16
C LYS A 154 -5.24 35.84 15.14
N PHE A 155 -5.51 35.43 13.90
CA PHE A 155 -4.53 35.45 12.82
C PHE A 155 -4.11 36.90 12.51
N GLU A 156 -5.07 37.80 12.29
CA GLU A 156 -4.79 39.21 11.98
C GLU A 156 -4.05 39.91 13.11
N GLU A 157 -4.41 39.64 14.38
CA GLU A 157 -3.71 40.17 15.55
C GLU A 157 -2.25 39.69 15.63
N GLN A 158 -1.99 38.40 15.39
CA GLN A 158 -0.63 37.84 15.42
C GLN A 158 0.19 38.27 14.22
N TRP A 159 -0.41 38.30 13.03
CA TRP A 159 0.24 38.74 11.81
C TRP A 159 0.60 40.22 11.90
N GLY A 160 -0.32 41.09 12.36
CA GLY A 160 -0.04 42.52 12.54
C GLY A 160 1.10 42.77 13.53
N LYS A 161 1.18 42.02 14.64
CA LYS A 161 2.34 42.08 15.55
C LYS A 161 3.64 41.66 14.86
N LYS A 162 3.59 40.61 14.04
CA LYS A 162 4.77 40.13 13.31
C LYS A 162 5.23 41.11 12.24
N GLU A 163 4.30 41.72 11.52
CA GLU A 163 4.59 42.78 10.54
C GLU A 163 5.29 43.97 11.20
N GLU A 164 4.82 44.45 12.35
CA GLU A 164 5.47 45.55 13.09
C GLU A 164 6.88 45.17 13.61
N GLU A 165 7.07 43.95 14.08
CA GLU A 165 8.39 43.42 14.45
C GLU A 165 9.36 43.44 13.26
N LEU A 166 8.90 43.00 12.10
CA LEU A 166 9.70 42.92 10.87
C LEU A 166 10.04 44.31 10.30
N LYS A 167 9.09 45.25 10.34
CA LYS A 167 9.31 46.66 9.99
C LYS A 167 10.38 47.29 10.89
N THR A 168 10.31 47.03 12.20
CA THR A 168 11.29 47.53 13.17
C THR A 168 12.70 46.98 12.90
N GLN A 169 12.80 45.74 12.42
CA GLN A 169 14.06 45.11 12.01
C GLN A 169 14.58 45.59 10.64
N ARG A 170 13.86 46.48 9.93
CA ARG A 170 14.17 46.95 8.57
C ARG A 170 14.45 45.82 7.57
N LYS A 171 13.78 44.67 7.74
CA LYS A 171 13.89 43.55 6.81
C LYS A 171 12.85 43.71 5.70
N GLU A 172 13.31 43.82 4.46
CA GLU A 172 12.46 43.58 3.30
C GLU A 172 12.29 42.07 3.12
N LEU A 173 11.05 41.59 3.20
CA LEU A 173 10.75 40.17 3.00
C LEU A 173 10.28 39.91 1.58
N THR A 174 10.70 38.77 1.06
CA THR A 174 10.13 38.18 -0.15
C THR A 174 8.71 37.68 0.11
N LYS A 175 7.91 37.51 -0.96
CA LYS A 175 6.57 36.93 -0.87
C LYS A 175 6.57 35.54 -0.21
N SER A 176 7.60 34.73 -0.47
CA SER A 176 7.75 33.39 0.10
C SER A 176 8.01 33.42 1.61
N GLU A 177 8.75 34.40 2.11
CA GLU A 177 8.99 34.55 3.55
C GLU A 177 7.74 35.05 4.27
N ILE A 178 7.00 35.98 3.67
CA ILE A 178 5.69 36.42 4.18
C ILE A 178 4.75 35.21 4.30
N GLN A 179 4.64 34.42 3.23
CA GLN A 179 3.82 33.20 3.21
C GLN A 179 4.25 32.23 4.32
N LEU A 180 5.55 31.99 4.48
CA LEU A 180 6.07 31.11 5.53
C LEU A 180 5.65 31.56 6.93
N TYR A 181 5.76 32.85 7.25
CA TYR A 181 5.33 33.36 8.56
C TYR A 181 3.82 33.24 8.76
N GLN A 182 3.03 33.53 7.73
CA GLN A 182 1.58 33.37 7.76
C GLN A 182 1.19 31.90 7.95
N ASP A 183 1.85 30.98 7.26
CA ASP A 183 1.65 29.53 7.40
C ASP A 183 1.97 29.08 8.82
N ILE A 184 3.06 29.55 9.43
CA ILE A 184 3.41 29.23 10.82
C ILE A 184 2.34 29.72 11.81
N ILE A 185 1.83 30.94 11.64
CA ILE A 185 0.78 31.49 12.51
C ILE A 185 -0.51 30.68 12.37
N LEU A 186 -0.94 30.40 11.14
CA LEU A 186 -2.15 29.64 10.88
C LEU A 186 -2.01 28.20 11.38
N ASP A 187 -0.87 27.55 11.13
CA ASP A 187 -0.54 26.21 11.62
C ASP A 187 -0.75 26.14 13.12
N ASN A 188 -0.11 27.03 13.88
CA ASN A 188 -0.20 27.08 15.34
C ASN A 188 -1.64 27.24 15.84
N LEU A 189 -2.43 28.12 15.21
CA LEU A 189 -3.83 28.32 15.56
C LEU A 189 -4.67 27.07 15.29
N LEU A 190 -4.41 26.37 14.19
CA LEU A 190 -5.18 25.18 13.80
C LEU A 190 -4.77 23.92 14.56
N ARG A 191 -3.58 23.86 15.16
CA ARG A 191 -3.20 22.72 16.01
C ARG A 191 -4.17 22.55 17.17
N GLU A 192 -4.42 23.62 17.93
CA GLU A 192 -5.35 23.59 19.07
C GLU A 192 -6.76 23.25 18.59
N LYS A 193 -7.25 23.90 17.53
CA LYS A 193 -8.60 23.65 17.01
C LYS A 193 -8.80 22.25 16.43
N THR A 194 -7.76 21.65 15.86
CA THR A 194 -7.82 20.25 15.41
C THR A 194 -7.97 19.31 16.60
N ILE A 195 -7.29 19.58 17.72
CA ILE A 195 -7.43 18.80 18.96
C ILE A 195 -8.83 19.00 19.55
N ASP A 196 -9.28 20.25 19.65
CA ASP A 196 -10.60 20.61 20.16
C ASP A 196 -11.72 19.94 19.36
N PHE A 197 -11.59 19.83 18.03
CA PHE A 197 -12.57 19.11 17.20
C PHE A 197 -12.80 17.68 17.73
N PHE A 198 -11.74 16.98 18.15
CA PHE A 198 -11.86 15.61 18.64
C PHE A 198 -12.24 15.51 20.12
N LEU A 199 -11.75 16.43 20.97
CA LEU A 199 -11.90 16.35 22.42
C LEU A 199 -13.13 17.10 22.97
N ALA A 200 -13.68 18.07 22.23
CA ALA A 200 -14.88 18.79 22.64
C ALA A 200 -16.12 17.88 22.68
N ASN A 201 -17.17 18.35 23.38
CA ASN A 201 -18.46 17.68 23.48
C ASN A 201 -18.33 16.20 23.92
N ASP A 202 -17.60 15.97 25.01
CA ASP A 202 -17.35 14.63 25.55
C ASP A 202 -16.70 13.68 24.52
N GLU A 203 -15.67 14.19 23.84
CA GLU A 203 -14.88 13.44 22.86
C GLU A 203 -15.73 12.86 21.70
N LYS A 204 -16.84 13.52 21.33
CA LYS A 204 -17.83 13.00 20.37
C LYS A 204 -17.20 12.43 19.11
N TYR A 205 -16.36 13.21 18.42
CA TYR A 205 -15.80 12.81 17.12
C TYR A 205 -14.65 11.80 17.27
N LEU A 206 -13.89 11.86 18.36
CA LEU A 206 -12.90 10.83 18.67
C LEU A 206 -13.59 9.48 18.93
N ASN A 207 -14.67 9.48 19.71
CA ASN A 207 -15.47 8.28 19.98
C ASN A 207 -16.13 7.73 18.71
N GLN A 208 -16.62 8.59 17.82
CA GLN A 208 -17.16 8.15 16.52
C GLN A 208 -16.09 7.46 15.67
N TYR A 209 -14.87 8.03 15.60
CA TYR A 209 -13.77 7.41 14.87
C TYR A 209 -13.38 6.05 15.46
N VAL A 210 -13.22 5.98 16.79
CA VAL A 210 -12.91 4.72 17.49
C VAL A 210 -13.99 3.66 17.26
N ASN A 211 -15.27 4.04 17.35
CA ASN A 211 -16.38 3.13 17.11
C ASN A 211 -16.44 2.65 15.65
N HIS A 212 -16.07 3.49 14.70
CA HIS A 212 -15.93 3.10 13.30
C HIS A 212 -14.84 2.04 13.11
N LEU A 213 -13.66 2.23 13.71
CA LEU A 213 -12.57 1.24 13.67
C LEU A 213 -12.98 -0.11 14.31
N LYS A 214 -13.78 -0.05 15.39
CA LYS A 214 -14.31 -1.24 16.09
C LYS A 214 -15.43 -1.98 15.35
N LYS A 215 -16.08 -1.34 14.37
CA LYS A 215 -17.23 -1.93 13.68
C LYS A 215 -16.79 -3.14 12.86
N GLU A 216 -17.54 -4.24 12.96
CA GLU A 216 -17.23 -5.45 12.18
C GLU A 216 -17.23 -5.16 10.68
N TYR A 217 -16.35 -5.89 9.98
CA TYR A 217 -16.13 -5.79 8.53
C TYR A 217 -15.64 -4.43 8.00
N VAL A 218 -15.45 -3.40 8.83
CA VAL A 218 -14.67 -2.22 8.43
C VAL A 218 -13.24 -2.67 8.12
N TRP A 219 -12.76 -2.31 6.93
CA TRP A 219 -11.44 -2.67 6.43
C TRP A 219 -10.37 -1.96 7.26
N GLY A 220 -9.40 -2.72 7.77
CA GLY A 220 -8.25 -2.14 8.45
C GLY A 220 -7.25 -1.56 7.46
N THR A 221 -6.63 -0.45 7.83
CA THR A 221 -5.59 0.24 7.06
C THR A 221 -4.21 0.04 7.69
N GLU A 222 -3.16 0.37 6.95
CA GLU A 222 -1.78 0.38 7.47
C GLU A 222 -1.64 1.29 8.70
N GLU A 223 -2.36 2.40 8.74
CA GLU A 223 -2.43 3.30 9.88
C GLU A 223 -2.82 2.54 11.16
N THR A 224 -3.97 1.84 11.12
CA THR A 224 -4.49 1.08 12.26
C THR A 224 -3.64 -0.14 12.59
N LEU A 225 -2.99 -0.76 11.59
CA LEU A 225 -2.04 -1.85 11.80
C LEU A 225 -0.82 -1.43 12.63
N LEU A 226 -0.26 -0.25 12.36
CA LEU A 226 0.90 0.24 13.10
C LEU A 226 0.51 0.64 14.53
N VAL A 227 -0.66 1.23 14.73
CA VAL A 227 -1.21 1.48 16.08
C VAL A 227 -1.40 0.18 16.85
N LEU A 228 -2.00 -0.84 16.20
CA LEU A 228 -2.14 -2.17 16.79
C LEU A 228 -0.79 -2.75 17.20
N HIS A 229 0.21 -2.66 16.33
CA HIS A 229 1.51 -3.23 16.58
C HIS A 229 2.20 -2.58 17.78
N ARG A 230 2.20 -1.24 17.87
CA ARG A 230 2.67 -0.50 19.04
C ARG A 230 1.94 -0.91 20.32
N GLY A 231 0.62 -1.05 20.24
CA GLY A 231 -0.22 -1.50 21.36
C GLY A 231 0.13 -2.91 21.84
N ILE A 232 0.50 -3.82 20.92
CA ILE A 232 0.95 -5.18 21.26
C ILE A 232 2.35 -5.16 21.89
N GLN A 233 3.28 -4.39 21.32
CA GLN A 233 4.63 -4.29 21.84
C GLN A 233 4.70 -3.57 23.20
N GLY A 234 3.67 -2.79 23.54
CA GLY A 234 3.70 -1.88 24.69
C GLY A 234 4.71 -0.78 24.46
N GLU A 235 4.73 -0.19 23.26
CA GLU A 235 5.65 0.90 22.94
C GLU A 235 5.36 2.14 23.80
N GLN A 236 6.41 2.69 24.42
CA GLN A 236 6.34 3.87 25.28
C GLN A 236 7.43 4.87 24.92
N TYR A 237 7.10 6.15 25.04
CA TYR A 237 8.01 7.27 24.79
C TYR A 237 8.31 7.96 26.12
N GLU A 238 9.54 7.84 26.60
CA GLU A 238 9.94 8.42 27.89
C GLU A 238 11.05 9.46 27.70
N ARG A 239 10.96 10.56 28.45
CA ARG A 239 11.99 11.58 28.48
C ARG A 239 13.11 11.14 29.42
N ASN A 240 14.32 10.99 28.90
CA ASN A 240 15.47 10.60 29.71
C ASN A 240 16.06 11.80 30.48
N LYS A 241 17.09 11.52 31.30
CA LYS A 241 17.76 12.53 32.15
C LYS A 241 18.44 13.64 31.34
N GLN A 242 18.75 13.39 30.07
CA GLN A 242 19.36 14.33 29.13
C GLN A 242 18.30 15.19 28.42
N GLY A 243 17.01 14.90 28.63
CA GLY A 243 15.92 15.62 28.00
C GLY A 243 15.59 15.16 26.57
N THR A 244 16.19 14.08 26.06
CA THR A 244 15.78 13.45 24.79
C THR A 244 14.66 12.43 25.04
N ILE A 245 13.96 12.03 23.99
CA ILE A 245 12.90 11.01 24.07
C ILE A 245 13.47 9.67 23.62
N ASP A 246 13.45 8.68 24.50
CA ASP A 246 13.81 7.30 24.20
C ASP A 246 12.53 6.47 24.01
N THR A 247 12.61 5.44 23.15
CA THR A 247 11.51 4.50 22.90
C THR A 247 11.78 3.18 23.61
N PHE A 248 10.83 2.76 24.42
CA PHE A 248 10.86 1.50 25.17
C PHE A 248 9.75 0.57 24.68
N TYR A 249 9.97 -0.73 24.83
CA TYR A 249 9.02 -1.78 24.48
C TYR A 249 9.00 -2.80 25.60
N ASP A 250 7.81 -3.27 25.99
CA ASP A 250 7.71 -4.42 26.87
C ASP A 250 8.14 -5.70 26.11
N THR A 251 7.62 -5.87 24.89
CA THR A 251 8.00 -6.95 23.97
C THR A 251 8.29 -6.38 22.59
N GLN A 252 9.56 -6.36 22.19
CA GLN A 252 9.93 -5.95 20.84
C GLN A 252 9.62 -7.07 19.82
N ILE A 253 8.92 -6.72 18.73
CA ILE A 253 8.57 -7.65 17.64
C ILE A 253 8.89 -6.96 16.33
N ALA A 254 9.71 -7.57 15.47
CA ALA A 254 10.03 -7.01 14.16
C ALA A 254 8.92 -7.29 13.13
N LEU A 255 8.05 -6.30 12.87
CA LEU A 255 7.00 -6.36 11.83
C LEU A 255 7.48 -5.77 10.49
N HIS A 256 7.31 -6.53 9.40
CA HIS A 256 7.45 -6.01 8.02
C HIS A 256 6.11 -6.01 7.28
N LEU A 257 5.92 -5.00 6.43
CA LEU A 257 4.76 -4.87 5.54
C LEU A 257 5.16 -5.17 4.10
N HIS A 258 4.55 -6.20 3.52
CA HIS A 258 4.73 -6.58 2.12
C HIS A 258 3.56 -6.06 1.28
N ARG A 259 3.80 -5.81 -0.01
CA ARG A 259 2.75 -5.46 -0.98
C ARG A 259 2.79 -6.45 -2.14
N ASN A 260 1.67 -7.09 -2.43
CA ASN A 260 1.54 -8.09 -3.50
C ASN A 260 2.65 -9.17 -3.42
N ASN A 261 2.90 -9.69 -2.22
CA ASN A 261 3.95 -10.66 -1.90
C ASN A 261 5.40 -10.15 -2.03
N VAL A 262 5.59 -8.88 -2.39
CA VAL A 262 6.90 -8.24 -2.54
C VAL A 262 7.31 -7.60 -1.21
N SER A 263 8.50 -7.94 -0.74
CA SER A 263 9.13 -7.32 0.43
C SER A 263 9.45 -5.85 0.18
N PRO A 264 9.40 -4.99 1.20
CA PRO A 264 9.82 -3.60 1.05
C PRO A 264 11.30 -3.55 0.66
N PHE A 265 11.67 -2.57 -0.18
CA PHE A 265 13.05 -2.43 -0.70
C PHE A 265 14.11 -2.23 0.39
N TYR A 266 13.68 -1.79 1.58
CA TYR A 266 14.51 -1.69 2.77
C TYR A 266 13.84 -2.45 3.90
N GLN A 267 14.59 -3.39 4.48
CA GLN A 267 14.18 -4.18 5.62
C GLN A 267 15.14 -3.87 6.76
N ILE A 268 14.58 -3.52 7.92
CA ILE A 268 15.37 -3.41 9.15
C ILE A 268 15.26 -4.76 9.85
N GLY A 269 16.40 -5.43 9.99
CA GLY A 269 16.49 -6.73 10.62
C GLY A 269 15.75 -7.85 9.88
N ASN A 270 15.72 -9.03 10.51
CA ASN A 270 14.92 -10.15 10.03
C ASN A 270 13.50 -10.02 10.63
N PRO A 271 12.44 -10.14 9.83
CA PRO A 271 11.09 -10.03 10.34
C PRO A 271 10.73 -11.22 11.22
N GLU A 272 10.07 -10.93 12.34
CA GLU A 272 9.40 -11.91 13.19
C GLU A 272 7.92 -12.04 12.81
N MET A 273 7.34 -10.99 12.21
CA MET A 273 6.01 -11.00 11.62
C MET A 273 6.04 -10.33 10.26
N ILE A 274 5.34 -10.91 9.28
CA ILE A 274 5.09 -10.26 7.99
C ILE A 274 3.59 -10.22 7.74
N ILE A 275 3.10 -9.03 7.39
CA ILE A 275 1.73 -8.80 6.95
C ILE A 275 1.78 -8.31 5.51
N ASN A 276 1.04 -8.98 4.62
CA ASN A 276 1.03 -8.71 3.20
C ASN A 276 -0.29 -8.06 2.80
N ASN A 277 -0.21 -6.93 2.11
CA ASN A 277 -1.33 -6.25 1.49
C ASN A 277 -1.44 -6.66 0.01
N GLU A 278 -2.59 -7.17 -0.41
CA GLU A 278 -2.86 -7.62 -1.78
C GLU A 278 -3.85 -6.66 -2.44
N GLY A 279 -3.36 -5.93 -3.43
CA GLY A 279 -4.14 -5.02 -4.27
C GLY A 279 -4.88 -3.92 -3.53
N ASN A 280 -4.49 -3.56 -2.29
CA ASN A 280 -5.21 -2.65 -1.40
C ASN A 280 -6.64 -3.10 -1.00
N PHE A 281 -7.00 -4.38 -1.20
CA PHE A 281 -8.32 -4.90 -0.81
C PHE A 281 -8.26 -6.14 0.08
N HIS A 282 -7.12 -6.83 0.14
CA HIS A 282 -6.97 -8.02 0.97
C HIS A 282 -5.67 -8.00 1.79
N TRP A 283 -5.67 -8.74 2.90
CA TRP A 283 -4.57 -8.78 3.86
C TRP A 283 -4.30 -10.23 4.24
N THR A 284 -3.07 -10.70 4.00
CA THR A 284 -2.64 -12.07 4.26
C THR A 284 -1.44 -12.12 5.20
N SER A 285 -1.26 -13.27 5.86
CA SER A 285 -0.09 -13.56 6.70
C SER A 285 0.99 -14.23 5.87
N LYS A 286 2.22 -13.75 5.94
CA LYS A 286 3.39 -14.45 5.42
C LYS A 286 4.27 -14.85 6.60
N ILE A 287 4.50 -16.15 6.79
CA ILE A 287 5.26 -16.62 7.96
C ILE A 287 6.74 -16.68 7.57
N PRO A 288 7.65 -15.99 8.29
CA PRO A 288 9.08 -16.06 8.02
C PRO A 288 9.62 -17.50 8.23
N GLU A 289 10.55 -17.94 7.39
CA GLU A 289 11.20 -19.26 7.55
C GLU A 289 11.95 -19.39 8.88
N THR A 290 12.43 -18.28 9.43
CA THR A 290 13.06 -18.21 10.76
C THR A 290 12.08 -18.43 11.92
N ILE A 291 10.78 -18.28 11.67
CA ILE A 291 9.70 -18.45 12.66
C ILE A 291 9.06 -19.82 12.50
N PHE A 292 8.87 -20.29 11.27
CA PHE A 292 8.28 -21.58 10.99
C PHE A 292 8.88 -22.18 9.73
N ASN A 293 9.41 -23.40 9.86
CA ASN A 293 9.83 -24.21 8.73
C ASN A 293 9.14 -25.58 8.88
N PRO A 294 8.23 -25.96 7.97
CA PRO A 294 7.56 -27.24 8.07
C PRO A 294 8.59 -28.37 7.98
N ALA A 295 8.38 -29.44 8.75
CA ALA A 295 9.20 -30.63 8.62
C ALA A 295 9.17 -31.10 7.15
N PRO A 296 10.32 -31.52 6.56
CA PRO A 296 10.34 -31.97 5.18
C PRO A 296 9.32 -33.09 5.01
N LYS A 297 8.31 -32.84 4.18
CA LYS A 297 7.33 -33.87 3.84
C LYS A 297 8.14 -35.08 3.32
N PRO A 298 7.96 -36.29 3.86
CA PRO A 298 8.65 -37.45 3.33
C PRO A 298 8.40 -37.49 1.82
N GLN A 299 9.47 -37.42 1.04
CA GLN A 299 9.39 -37.56 -0.41
C GLN A 299 8.75 -38.92 -0.67
N VAL A 300 7.45 -38.94 -0.96
CA VAL A 300 6.82 -40.08 -1.59
C VAL A 300 7.50 -40.17 -2.95
N GLN A 301 8.49 -41.04 -3.07
CA GLN A 301 9.05 -41.43 -4.36
C GLN A 301 7.90 -41.98 -5.19
N TYR A 302 7.32 -41.13 -6.03
CA TYR A 302 6.59 -41.61 -7.19
C TYR A 302 7.62 -42.29 -8.07
N LYS A 303 7.74 -43.61 -7.94
CA LYS A 303 8.42 -44.43 -8.94
C LYS A 303 7.64 -44.23 -10.24
N GLU A 304 8.26 -43.55 -11.19
CA GLU A 304 7.84 -43.54 -12.59
C GLU A 304 7.66 -44.99 -13.05
N GLN A 305 6.42 -45.40 -13.29
CA GLN A 305 6.11 -46.55 -14.13
C GLN A 305 5.90 -46.02 -15.54
N GLN A 306 6.95 -46.12 -16.35
CA GLN A 306 6.85 -46.06 -17.80
C GLN A 306 6.09 -47.29 -18.34
N LYS A 307 5.01 -47.01 -19.06
CA LYS A 307 4.42 -47.75 -20.19
C LYS A 307 4.63 -49.27 -20.27
N CYS A 308 3.53 -50.01 -20.12
CA CYS A 308 3.07 -50.91 -21.18
C CYS A 308 1.55 -51.00 -21.13
N GLU A 309 0.92 -50.73 -22.28
CA GLU A 309 -0.52 -50.93 -22.53
C GLU A 309 -0.90 -52.39 -22.26
N ILE A 310 -2.06 -52.62 -21.64
CA ILE A 310 -3.07 -53.60 -22.06
C ILE A 310 -4.36 -53.28 -21.27
N SER A 311 -5.39 -52.94 -22.04
CA SER A 311 -6.82 -53.23 -21.88
C SER A 311 -7.31 -53.62 -20.48
N LEU A 312 -8.24 -52.84 -19.91
CA LEU A 312 -9.30 -53.32 -19.02
C LEU A 312 -10.46 -52.31 -18.93
N SER A 313 -11.43 -52.46 -19.82
CA SER A 313 -12.85 -52.47 -19.42
C SER A 313 -13.15 -53.95 -19.06
N PRO A 314 -13.99 -54.33 -18.07
CA PRO A 314 -15.09 -53.59 -17.45
C PRO A 314 -15.21 -53.82 -15.92
N TYR A 315 -14.68 -52.97 -15.05
CA TYR A 315 -15.04 -53.00 -13.62
C TYR A 315 -14.81 -51.62 -13.01
N LEU A 316 -15.81 -50.73 -13.13
CA LEU A 316 -15.99 -49.60 -12.22
C LEU A 316 -17.47 -49.17 -12.22
N GLY A 317 -18.37 -50.16 -12.23
CA GLY A 317 -19.73 -49.98 -11.74
C GLY A 317 -19.75 -50.25 -10.25
N ALA A 318 -19.36 -49.27 -9.43
CA ALA A 318 -19.71 -49.09 -8.01
C ALA A 318 -18.68 -48.20 -7.32
N LEU A 319 -18.97 -46.89 -7.20
CA LEU A 319 -18.76 -46.06 -6.00
C LEU A 319 -19.19 -44.60 -6.28
N VAL A 320 -20.46 -44.33 -5.95
CA VAL A 320 -21.06 -43.15 -5.28
C VAL A 320 -20.89 -41.72 -5.87
N PRO A 321 -22.00 -40.93 -5.93
CA PRO A 321 -22.09 -39.56 -6.46
C PRO A 321 -21.95 -38.45 -5.39
N ASN A 322 -21.61 -37.22 -5.82
CA ASN A 322 -22.16 -35.93 -5.34
C ASN A 322 -21.42 -34.74 -5.99
N PHE A 323 -22.10 -34.01 -6.90
CA PHE A 323 -21.53 -32.90 -7.70
C PHE A 323 -21.98 -31.51 -7.21
N SER A 324 -22.03 -31.29 -5.89
CA SER A 324 -22.34 -29.98 -5.30
C SER A 324 -21.23 -29.41 -4.42
N ALA A 325 -20.00 -29.93 -4.45
CA ALA A 325 -18.89 -29.41 -3.64
C ALA A 325 -17.50 -29.84 -4.15
N ASN A 326 -17.10 -29.46 -5.38
CA ASN A 326 -15.73 -29.75 -5.85
C ASN A 326 -14.90 -28.48 -6.15
N PRO A 327 -14.21 -27.92 -5.13
CA PRO A 327 -13.32 -26.75 -5.27
C PRO A 327 -12.11 -27.00 -6.19
N ASN A 328 -11.83 -28.25 -6.57
CA ASN A 328 -10.70 -28.57 -7.45
C ASN A 328 -10.97 -28.17 -8.91
N LEU A 329 -12.23 -28.11 -9.35
CA LEU A 329 -12.53 -27.68 -10.72
C LEU A 329 -12.38 -26.16 -10.86
N GLU A 330 -12.84 -25.41 -9.86
CA GLU A 330 -12.69 -23.96 -9.82
C GLU A 330 -11.21 -23.56 -9.69
N ASN A 331 -10.46 -24.24 -8.82
CA ASN A 331 -9.01 -24.04 -8.73
C ASN A 331 -8.28 -24.45 -10.01
N TYR A 332 -8.75 -25.48 -10.72
CA TYR A 332 -8.17 -25.88 -12.01
C TYR A 332 -8.36 -24.78 -13.07
N PHE A 333 -9.55 -24.19 -13.19
CA PHE A 333 -9.77 -23.08 -14.12
C PHE A 333 -9.03 -21.79 -13.73
N ARG A 334 -8.89 -21.55 -12.41
CA ARG A 334 -8.20 -20.38 -11.85
C ARG A 334 -6.67 -20.51 -11.98
N GLU A 335 -6.10 -21.70 -11.75
CA GLU A 335 -4.67 -22.00 -11.97
C GLU A 335 -4.29 -21.95 -13.46
N LYS A 336 -5.24 -22.20 -14.37
CA LYS A 336 -5.01 -22.19 -15.82
C LYS A 336 -5.36 -20.86 -16.50
N GLY A 337 -5.70 -19.82 -15.73
CA GLY A 337 -5.81 -18.44 -16.22
C GLY A 337 -7.14 -18.06 -16.90
N PHE A 338 -8.18 -18.90 -16.80
CA PHE A 338 -9.46 -18.67 -17.50
C PHE A 338 -10.41 -17.73 -16.74
N GLU A 339 -9.96 -16.50 -16.43
CA GLU A 339 -10.79 -15.50 -15.72
C GLU A 339 -11.99 -14.99 -16.53
N VAL A 340 -11.95 -15.06 -17.86
CA VAL A 340 -13.02 -14.52 -18.73
C VAL A 340 -14.31 -15.34 -18.65
N LEU A 341 -14.22 -16.66 -18.49
CA LEU A 341 -15.39 -17.53 -18.29
C LEU A 341 -16.03 -17.32 -16.91
N ILE A 342 -15.23 -16.95 -15.90
CA ILE A 342 -15.71 -16.67 -14.53
C ILE A 342 -16.42 -15.31 -14.47
N ARG A 343 -15.97 -14.31 -15.24
CA ARG A 343 -16.53 -12.95 -15.19
C ARG A 343 -17.94 -12.80 -15.80
N ASN A 344 -18.45 -13.80 -16.53
CA ASN A 344 -19.78 -13.78 -17.14
C ASN A 344 -20.71 -14.87 -16.59
N GLU A 345 -20.60 -15.12 -15.28
CA GLU A 345 -21.33 -16.14 -14.52
C GLU A 345 -22.85 -16.12 -14.78
N GLN A 346 -23.45 -14.93 -14.88
CA GLN A 346 -24.89 -14.78 -15.15
C GLN A 346 -25.30 -15.16 -16.59
N ALA A 347 -24.45 -14.88 -17.58
CA ALA A 347 -24.73 -15.26 -18.98
C ALA A 347 -24.63 -16.78 -19.15
N ILE A 348 -23.65 -17.41 -18.49
CA ILE A 348 -23.47 -18.86 -18.50
C ILE A 348 -24.60 -19.57 -17.74
N LEU A 349 -25.06 -19.03 -16.60
CA LEU A 349 -26.24 -19.56 -15.91
C LEU A 349 -27.49 -19.48 -16.78
N HIS A 350 -27.73 -18.34 -17.44
CA HIS A 350 -28.91 -18.16 -18.29
C HIS A 350 -28.88 -19.09 -19.52
N MET A 351 -27.72 -19.26 -20.16
CA MET A 351 -27.57 -20.20 -21.29
C MET A 351 -27.74 -21.66 -20.86
N LYS A 352 -27.29 -21.99 -19.63
CA LYS A 352 -27.48 -23.31 -19.03
C LYS A 352 -28.96 -23.61 -18.79
N GLU A 353 -29.71 -22.67 -18.21
CA GLU A 353 -31.16 -22.82 -17.98
C GLU A 353 -31.93 -22.98 -19.30
N GLN A 354 -31.55 -22.25 -20.34
CA GLN A 354 -32.21 -22.32 -21.64
C GLN A 354 -31.91 -23.63 -22.38
N PHE A 355 -30.67 -24.12 -22.33
CA PHE A 355 -30.29 -25.42 -22.88
C PHE A 355 -31.08 -26.57 -22.23
N PHE A 356 -31.25 -26.53 -20.90
CA PHE A 356 -32.05 -27.54 -20.19
C PHE A 356 -33.56 -27.42 -20.51
N SER A 357 -34.08 -26.20 -20.69
CA SER A 357 -35.46 -25.98 -21.13
C SER A 357 -35.73 -26.53 -22.55
N GLU A 358 -34.74 -26.50 -23.43
CA GLU A 358 -34.84 -27.06 -24.79
C GLU A 358 -34.69 -28.58 -24.83
N GLN A 359 -33.84 -29.15 -23.97
CA GLN A 359 -33.72 -30.60 -23.76
C GLN A 359 -35.00 -31.22 -23.20
N GLU A 360 -35.69 -30.56 -22.26
CA GLU A 360 -36.97 -31.05 -21.70
C GLU A 360 -38.12 -31.09 -22.73
N LYS A 361 -38.05 -30.28 -23.80
CA LYS A 361 -39.05 -30.27 -24.87
C LYS A 361 -38.83 -31.39 -25.92
N GLY A 362 -37.65 -32.03 -25.93
CA GLY A 362 -37.33 -33.16 -26.79
C GLY A 362 -37.30 -34.47 -26.01
N LYS A 363 -38.37 -35.27 -26.09
CA LYS A 363 -38.41 -36.61 -25.47
C LYS A 363 -37.28 -37.51 -25.98
N SER A 364 -36.28 -37.80 -25.15
CA SER A 364 -35.69 -39.14 -25.03
C SER A 364 -34.97 -39.30 -23.69
N GLY A 365 -35.20 -40.43 -23.02
CA GLY A 365 -34.67 -40.72 -21.69
C GLY A 365 -33.18 -41.04 -21.72
N SER A 366 -32.36 -40.09 -21.28
CA SER A 366 -30.98 -40.29 -20.86
C SER A 366 -30.65 -39.20 -19.82
N THR A 367 -30.65 -39.55 -18.53
CA THR A 367 -30.28 -38.63 -17.44
C THR A 367 -28.75 -38.60 -17.24
N GLY A 368 -28.01 -38.42 -18.33
CA GLY A 368 -26.57 -38.15 -18.35
C GLY A 368 -26.34 -36.79 -19.00
N TYR A 369 -25.62 -35.90 -18.33
CA TYR A 369 -25.35 -34.55 -18.84
C TYR A 369 -24.43 -34.62 -20.08
N ASP A 370 -24.96 -34.25 -21.25
CA ASP A 370 -24.20 -34.17 -22.50
C ASP A 370 -23.43 -32.83 -22.60
N LEU A 371 -22.19 -32.83 -22.10
CA LEU A 371 -21.26 -31.69 -22.20
C LEU A 371 -20.98 -31.29 -23.65
N LYS A 372 -21.00 -32.26 -24.58
CA LYS A 372 -20.79 -32.00 -26.00
C LYS A 372 -21.99 -31.25 -26.58
N GLY A 373 -23.22 -31.67 -26.23
CA GLY A 373 -24.46 -30.98 -26.62
C GLY A 373 -24.54 -29.54 -26.10
N PHE A 374 -24.10 -29.28 -24.87
CA PHE A 374 -24.04 -27.91 -24.33
C PHE A 374 -23.01 -27.04 -25.06
N PHE A 375 -21.83 -27.59 -25.36
CA PHE A 375 -20.81 -26.88 -26.11
C PHE A 375 -21.24 -26.60 -27.56
N ASP A 376 -21.86 -27.58 -28.23
CA ASP A 376 -22.41 -27.43 -29.57
C ASP A 376 -23.54 -26.38 -29.61
N PHE A 377 -24.36 -26.28 -28.54
CA PHE A 377 -25.39 -25.26 -28.38
C PHE A 377 -24.79 -23.84 -28.25
N VAL A 378 -23.77 -23.66 -27.41
CA VAL A 378 -23.07 -22.37 -27.24
C VAL A 378 -22.41 -21.94 -28.56
N MET A 379 -21.78 -22.87 -29.28
CA MET A 379 -21.14 -22.58 -30.56
C MET A 379 -22.16 -22.28 -31.67
N LYS A 380 -23.34 -22.93 -31.66
CA LYS A 380 -24.43 -22.63 -32.58
C LYS A 380 -25.04 -21.25 -32.32
N ALA A 381 -25.27 -20.89 -31.05
CA ALA A 381 -25.79 -19.58 -30.66
C ALA A 381 -24.84 -18.43 -31.04
N ASN A 382 -23.54 -18.69 -31.11
CA ASN A 382 -22.52 -17.72 -31.54
C ASN A 382 -22.41 -17.56 -33.07
N LYS A 383 -22.92 -18.53 -33.86
CA LYS A 383 -22.97 -18.46 -35.34
C LYS A 383 -24.06 -17.54 -35.87
N GLU A 384 -25.10 -17.27 -35.09
CA GLU A 384 -26.23 -16.43 -35.48
C GLU A 384 -25.94 -14.97 -35.06
N LYS A 385 -25.52 -14.12 -36.02
CA LYS A 385 -25.09 -12.72 -35.79
C LYS A 385 -26.10 -11.81 -35.06
N ASN A 386 -27.37 -12.23 -34.95
CA ASN A 386 -28.45 -11.52 -34.25
C ASN A 386 -28.85 -12.18 -32.92
N SER A 387 -28.07 -13.16 -32.45
CA SER A 387 -28.26 -13.74 -31.12
C SER A 387 -27.91 -12.70 -30.05
N PRO A 388 -28.75 -12.50 -29.02
CA PRO A 388 -28.44 -11.58 -27.92
C PRO A 388 -27.23 -12.03 -27.06
N TYR A 389 -26.62 -13.17 -27.41
CA TYR A 389 -25.49 -13.79 -26.72
C TYR A 389 -24.21 -13.83 -27.58
N TYR A 390 -24.08 -12.99 -28.61
CA TYR A 390 -22.84 -12.89 -29.39
C TYR A 390 -21.73 -12.21 -28.58
N PHE A 391 -20.57 -12.87 -28.45
CA PHE A 391 -19.39 -12.30 -27.76
C PHE A 391 -18.18 -12.28 -28.71
N SER A 392 -17.58 -11.11 -28.89
CA SER A 392 -16.29 -10.96 -29.59
C SER A 392 -15.17 -11.52 -28.71
N LEU A 393 -14.53 -12.59 -29.16
CA LEU A 393 -13.33 -13.15 -28.53
C LEU A 393 -12.10 -12.39 -29.04
N SER A 394 -11.22 -11.96 -28.13
CA SER A 394 -9.96 -11.32 -28.49
C SER A 394 -8.98 -12.31 -29.13
N ASP A 395 -8.03 -11.80 -29.91
CA ASP A 395 -7.01 -12.63 -30.59
C ASP A 395 -6.15 -13.42 -29.58
N GLU A 396 -5.87 -12.86 -28.41
CA GLU A 396 -5.22 -13.56 -27.29
C GLU A 396 -6.07 -14.77 -26.82
N THR A 397 -7.38 -14.62 -26.65
CA THR A 397 -8.27 -15.72 -26.24
C THR A 397 -8.40 -16.78 -27.34
N LYS A 398 -8.42 -16.37 -28.62
CA LYS A 398 -8.38 -17.33 -29.76
C LYS A 398 -7.07 -18.14 -29.76
N LYS A 399 -5.94 -17.51 -29.41
CA LYS A 399 -4.61 -18.12 -29.34
C LYS A 399 -4.42 -19.03 -28.13
N GLU A 400 -5.06 -18.73 -27.00
CA GLU A 400 -5.09 -19.60 -25.82
C GLU A 400 -6.02 -20.80 -26.01
N LEU A 401 -7.17 -20.60 -26.66
CA LEU A 401 -8.08 -21.69 -27.02
C LEU A 401 -7.48 -22.63 -28.07
N SER A 402 -6.67 -22.13 -29.01
CA SER A 402 -5.96 -22.97 -29.99
C SER A 402 -4.83 -23.79 -29.35
N PHE A 403 -4.30 -23.39 -28.18
CA PHE A 403 -3.34 -24.17 -27.42
C PHE A 403 -3.98 -25.38 -26.70
N LEU A 404 -5.25 -25.26 -26.30
CA LEU A 404 -6.04 -26.35 -25.70
C LEU A 404 -6.39 -27.48 -26.70
N VAL A 405 -6.34 -27.19 -28.01
CA VAL A 405 -6.65 -28.14 -29.08
C VAL A 405 -5.75 -29.38 -29.04
N TYR A 406 -4.50 -29.26 -28.57
CA TYR A 406 -3.55 -30.37 -28.42
C TYR A 406 -3.95 -31.44 -27.39
N PHE A 407 -4.95 -31.17 -26.54
CA PHE A 407 -5.36 -32.06 -25.45
C PHE A 407 -6.76 -32.69 -25.65
N LEU A 408 -7.39 -32.48 -26.81
CA LEU A 408 -8.72 -33.00 -27.12
C LEU A 408 -8.66 -34.25 -28.03
N PRO A 409 -9.66 -35.16 -27.96
CA PRO A 409 -9.77 -36.30 -28.87
C PRO A 409 -9.79 -35.86 -30.34
N GLU A 410 -9.19 -36.67 -31.22
CA GLU A 410 -8.93 -36.37 -32.65
C GLU A 410 -10.21 -35.99 -33.44
N GLU A 411 -11.36 -36.56 -33.08
CA GLU A 411 -12.67 -36.27 -33.67
C GLU A 411 -13.15 -34.82 -33.38
N THR A 412 -12.78 -34.27 -32.21
CA THR A 412 -13.04 -32.87 -31.82
C THR A 412 -12.09 -31.90 -32.52
N HIS A 413 -10.88 -32.37 -32.86
CA HIS A 413 -9.85 -31.63 -33.57
C HIS A 413 -10.30 -31.27 -35.00
N LEU A 414 -11.00 -32.19 -35.67
CA LEU A 414 -11.58 -31.98 -37.00
C LEU A 414 -12.70 -30.93 -36.98
N ALA A 415 -13.62 -31.02 -36.01
CA ALA A 415 -14.74 -30.08 -35.89
C ALA A 415 -14.28 -28.64 -35.53
N LEU A 416 -13.25 -28.49 -34.70
CA LEU A 416 -12.67 -27.18 -34.36
C LEU A 416 -11.86 -26.58 -35.51
N ASN A 417 -11.07 -27.37 -36.23
CA ASN A 417 -10.35 -26.87 -37.40
C ASN A 417 -11.30 -26.50 -38.55
N GLU A 418 -12.40 -27.23 -38.74
CA GLU A 418 -13.48 -26.80 -39.65
C GLU A 418 -14.14 -25.50 -39.19
N ALA A 419 -14.36 -25.31 -37.88
CA ALA A 419 -14.94 -24.08 -37.35
C ALA A 419 -14.01 -22.86 -37.51
N PHE A 420 -12.70 -23.01 -37.28
CA PHE A 420 -11.72 -21.93 -37.47
C PHE A 420 -11.50 -21.60 -38.95
N SER A 421 -11.43 -22.61 -39.82
CA SER A 421 -11.35 -22.40 -41.26
C SER A 421 -12.59 -21.69 -41.81
N LEU A 422 -13.78 -21.97 -41.24
CA LEU A 422 -15.01 -21.30 -41.60
C LEU A 422 -15.08 -19.85 -41.07
N ASP A 423 -14.53 -19.56 -39.88
CA ASP A 423 -14.44 -18.21 -39.31
C ASP A 423 -13.51 -17.31 -40.16
N GLU A 424 -12.37 -17.83 -40.62
CA GLU A 424 -11.50 -17.14 -41.58
C GLU A 424 -12.15 -16.96 -42.96
N GLN A 425 -12.93 -17.94 -43.43
CA GLN A 425 -13.69 -17.79 -44.69
C GLN A 425 -14.86 -16.79 -44.56
N ILE A 426 -15.47 -16.68 -43.38
CA ILE A 426 -16.52 -15.69 -43.10
C ILE A 426 -15.90 -14.29 -42.97
N HIS A 427 -14.74 -14.14 -42.35
CA HIS A 427 -14.02 -12.87 -42.27
C HIS A 427 -13.52 -12.41 -43.64
N SER A 428 -12.93 -13.30 -44.44
CA SER A 428 -12.49 -12.96 -45.80
C SER A 428 -13.66 -12.66 -46.75
N LYS A 429 -14.82 -13.31 -46.60
CA LYS A 429 -16.05 -12.96 -47.35
C LYS A 429 -16.71 -11.66 -46.87
N ALA A 430 -16.62 -11.34 -45.58
CA ALA A 430 -17.08 -10.06 -45.04
C ALA A 430 -16.22 -8.89 -45.53
N GLU A 431 -14.89 -9.07 -45.62
CA GLU A 431 -13.97 -8.08 -46.19
C GLU A 431 -14.10 -7.95 -47.73
N GLN A 432 -14.45 -9.03 -48.43
CA GLN A 432 -14.77 -8.98 -49.87
C GLN A 432 -16.15 -8.37 -50.17
N GLN A 433 -17.15 -8.51 -49.28
CA GLN A 433 -18.45 -7.85 -49.43
C GLN A 433 -18.43 -6.37 -48.98
N ASP A 434 -17.58 -6.00 -48.01
CA ASP A 434 -17.38 -4.60 -47.62
C ASP A 434 -16.56 -3.81 -48.65
N SER A 435 -15.79 -4.48 -49.54
CA SER A 435 -15.07 -3.83 -50.64
C SER A 435 -15.89 -3.61 -51.91
N GLU A 436 -17.02 -4.30 -52.10
CA GLU A 436 -17.94 -4.09 -53.24
C GLU A 436 -19.10 -3.12 -52.94
N THR A 437 -19.26 -2.68 -51.68
CA THR A 437 -20.38 -1.83 -51.24
C THR A 437 -19.94 -0.52 -50.57
N LYS A 438 -19.00 0.22 -51.16
CA LYS A 438 -18.71 1.62 -50.79
C LYS A 438 -17.99 2.39 -51.91
N THR A 439 -18.71 2.63 -53.00
CA THR A 439 -18.47 3.83 -53.83
C THR A 439 -19.59 4.82 -53.52
N LYS A 440 -19.23 5.86 -52.75
CA LYS A 440 -19.78 7.22 -52.66
C LYS A 440 -19.89 7.71 -51.20
N ASP A 441 -19.28 8.87 -51.02
CA ASP A 441 -19.49 9.90 -50.00
C ASP A 441 -18.79 9.74 -48.63
N ASP A 442 -17.61 10.39 -48.57
CA ASP A 442 -16.99 11.24 -47.53
C ASP A 442 -16.65 10.78 -46.08
N GLU A 443 -15.35 10.99 -45.75
CA GLU A 443 -14.62 11.18 -44.47
C GLU A 443 -14.37 10.02 -43.44
N PRO A 444 -13.09 9.80 -43.01
CA PRO A 444 -12.72 8.83 -41.97
C PRO A 444 -12.56 9.43 -40.56
N SER A 445 -13.10 8.79 -39.52
CA SER A 445 -12.88 9.18 -38.11
C SER A 445 -11.62 8.53 -37.50
N LEU A 446 -10.66 9.38 -37.15
CA LEU A 446 -9.30 9.16 -36.62
C LEU A 446 -9.18 8.73 -35.12
N SER A 447 -10.19 8.15 -34.48
CA SER A 447 -10.28 8.25 -33.01
C SER A 447 -9.57 7.19 -32.14
N GLU A 448 -9.07 6.07 -32.66
CA GLU A 448 -8.48 5.00 -31.83
C GLU A 448 -6.94 4.91 -31.85
N SER A 449 -6.28 5.24 -32.97
CA SER A 449 -4.80 5.29 -33.00
C SER A 449 -4.23 6.54 -32.32
N SER A 450 -5.03 7.60 -32.25
CA SER A 450 -4.72 8.86 -31.55
C SER A 450 -4.67 8.66 -30.04
N LYS A 451 -5.64 7.92 -29.47
CA LYS A 451 -5.75 7.69 -28.02
C LYS A 451 -4.56 6.90 -27.44
N LYS A 452 -4.06 5.88 -28.14
CA LYS A 452 -2.88 5.11 -27.69
C LYS A 452 -1.59 5.94 -27.70
N LYS A 453 -1.40 6.80 -28.71
CA LYS A 453 -0.23 7.70 -28.78
C LYS A 453 -0.27 8.80 -27.71
N ASP A 454 -1.45 9.32 -27.40
CA ASP A 454 -1.62 10.35 -26.36
C ASP A 454 -1.38 9.79 -24.95
N GLU A 455 -1.77 8.55 -24.68
CA GLU A 455 -1.51 7.87 -23.40
C GLU A 455 -0.01 7.57 -23.19
N GLU A 456 0.68 7.12 -24.23
CA GLU A 456 2.11 6.82 -24.16
C GLU A 456 2.96 8.08 -23.96
N GLN A 457 2.63 9.18 -24.66
CA GLN A 457 3.26 10.49 -24.46
C GLN A 457 2.98 11.08 -23.06
N SER A 458 1.81 10.81 -22.50
CA SER A 458 1.45 11.28 -21.15
C SER A 458 2.27 10.57 -20.06
N LYS A 459 2.46 9.25 -20.19
CA LYS A 459 3.30 8.45 -19.27
C LYS A 459 4.77 8.85 -19.32
N GLU A 460 5.30 9.12 -20.52
CA GLU A 460 6.69 9.56 -20.68
C GLU A 460 6.94 10.94 -20.04
N LYS A 461 6.01 11.89 -20.20
CA LYS A 461 6.08 13.20 -19.54
C LYS A 461 6.03 13.09 -18.01
N GLN A 462 5.16 12.24 -17.47
CA GLN A 462 5.09 12.00 -16.03
C GLN A 462 6.38 11.37 -15.49
N HIS A 463 6.94 10.39 -16.21
CA HIS A 463 8.21 9.78 -15.85
C HIS A 463 9.34 10.82 -15.80
N GLN A 464 9.46 11.68 -16.81
CA GLN A 464 10.46 12.75 -16.83
C GLN A 464 10.31 13.74 -15.66
N GLN A 465 9.06 14.06 -15.28
CA GLN A 465 8.79 14.91 -14.11
C GLN A 465 9.25 14.24 -12.80
N PHE A 466 8.96 12.95 -12.60
CA PHE A 466 9.41 12.23 -11.40
C PHE A 466 10.94 12.14 -11.31
N VAL A 467 11.60 11.88 -12.44
CA VAL A 467 13.08 11.89 -12.53
C VAL A 467 13.63 13.25 -12.14
N ALA A 468 13.09 14.35 -12.68
CA ALA A 468 13.55 15.70 -12.37
C ALA A 468 13.42 16.03 -10.87
N VAL A 469 12.29 15.69 -10.24
CA VAL A 469 12.05 15.94 -8.80
C VAL A 469 13.01 15.13 -7.93
N ALA A 470 13.21 13.85 -8.24
CA ALA A 470 14.11 12.99 -7.47
C ALA A 470 15.57 13.46 -7.56
N ILE A 471 16.02 13.84 -8.76
CA ILE A 471 17.36 14.38 -8.97
C ILE A 471 17.55 15.70 -8.23
N SER A 472 16.57 16.61 -8.27
CA SER A 472 16.63 17.87 -7.51
C SER A 472 16.82 17.62 -6.00
N LYS A 473 16.08 16.67 -5.42
CA LYS A 473 16.21 16.33 -3.99
C LYS A 473 17.58 15.75 -3.65
N ILE A 474 18.18 14.97 -4.57
CA ILE A 474 19.56 14.48 -4.41
C ILE A 474 20.53 15.66 -4.46
N ASP A 475 20.36 16.56 -5.42
CA ASP A 475 21.23 17.73 -5.60
C ASP A 475 21.19 18.66 -4.38
N ASP A 476 20.01 18.88 -3.78
CA ASP A 476 19.86 19.65 -2.53
C ASP A 476 20.65 19.03 -1.35
N ALA A 477 20.60 17.70 -1.23
CA ALA A 477 21.33 16.97 -0.20
C ALA A 477 22.86 17.06 -0.42
N LEU A 478 23.30 16.99 -1.67
CA LEU A 478 24.72 17.13 -2.04
C LEU A 478 25.21 18.57 -1.86
N GLN A 479 24.39 19.57 -2.16
CA GLN A 479 24.71 20.97 -1.92
C GLN A 479 24.85 21.26 -0.42
N THR A 480 23.98 20.67 0.41
CA THR A 480 24.10 20.74 1.87
C THR A 480 25.42 20.14 2.36
N LEU A 481 25.82 18.98 1.83
CA LEU A 481 27.12 18.38 2.13
C LEU A 481 28.27 19.28 1.69
N GLN A 482 28.24 19.83 0.48
CA GLN A 482 29.25 20.75 -0.03
C GLN A 482 29.39 21.99 0.86
N GLY A 483 28.27 22.59 1.28
CA GLY A 483 28.26 23.71 2.22
C GLY A 483 28.87 23.36 3.57
N LYS A 484 28.62 22.14 4.07
CA LYS A 484 29.21 21.66 5.34
C LYS A 484 30.71 21.41 5.21
N ILE A 485 31.17 20.88 4.07
CA ILE A 485 32.60 20.70 3.76
C ILE A 485 33.31 22.06 3.71
N GLY A 486 32.69 23.08 3.12
CA GLY A 486 33.25 24.44 3.07
C GLY A 486 33.50 25.08 4.44
N LYS A 487 32.84 24.57 5.50
CA LYS A 487 32.99 25.04 6.89
C LYS A 487 33.99 24.24 7.71
N VAL A 488 34.59 23.18 7.15
CA VAL A 488 35.59 22.37 7.86
C VAL A 488 36.89 23.18 7.96
N ASP A 489 37.42 23.30 9.18
CA ASP A 489 38.74 23.88 9.42
C ASP A 489 39.83 22.96 8.85
N GLN A 490 40.28 23.28 7.63
CA GLN A 490 41.26 22.48 6.89
C GLN A 490 42.65 22.50 7.53
N HIS A 491 42.95 23.48 8.39
CA HIS A 491 44.22 23.55 9.11
C HIS A 491 44.23 22.61 10.31
N ARG A 492 43.08 22.50 11.00
CA ARG A 492 42.94 21.65 12.17
C ARG A 492 42.63 20.18 11.83
N PHE A 493 41.89 19.93 10.75
CA PHE A 493 41.44 18.59 10.35
C PHE A 493 41.69 18.31 8.86
N PRO A 494 42.96 18.28 8.40
CA PRO A 494 43.29 18.10 6.98
C PRO A 494 42.79 16.76 6.42
N ASP A 495 42.94 15.66 7.17
CA ASP A 495 42.50 14.33 6.74
C ASP A 495 40.98 14.24 6.61
N ALA A 496 40.24 14.85 7.53
CA ALA A 496 38.78 14.90 7.48
C ALA A 496 38.29 15.76 6.31
N ALA A 497 38.97 16.88 5.99
CA ALA A 497 38.64 17.70 4.84
C ALA A 497 38.88 16.96 3.51
N ILE A 498 39.96 16.17 3.42
CA ILE A 498 40.26 15.32 2.26
C ILE A 498 39.18 14.24 2.13
N GLU A 499 38.88 13.51 3.20
CA GLU A 499 37.91 12.41 3.16
C GLU A 499 36.48 12.93 2.88
N ALA A 500 36.13 14.12 3.37
CA ALA A 500 34.82 14.72 3.08
C ALA A 500 34.69 15.15 1.59
N LYS A 501 35.74 15.70 0.98
CA LYS A 501 35.78 15.99 -0.47
C LYS A 501 35.68 14.71 -1.29
N LYS A 502 36.37 13.65 -0.87
CA LYS A 502 36.30 12.32 -1.50
C LYS A 502 34.89 11.73 -1.42
N LEU A 503 34.23 11.85 -0.27
CA LEU A 503 32.83 11.45 -0.08
C LEU A 503 31.91 12.21 -1.06
N LEU A 504 32.00 13.53 -1.12
CA LEU A 504 31.18 14.35 -2.03
C LEU A 504 31.37 13.90 -3.49
N ASN A 505 32.61 13.72 -3.92
CA ASN A 505 32.92 13.25 -5.28
C ASN A 505 32.33 11.86 -5.57
N SER A 506 32.40 10.93 -4.61
CA SER A 506 31.80 9.60 -4.75
C SER A 506 30.28 9.66 -4.86
N LEU A 507 29.62 10.51 -4.06
CA LEU A 507 28.17 10.66 -4.10
C LEU A 507 27.69 11.37 -5.38
N GLN A 508 28.45 12.36 -5.89
CA GLN A 508 28.18 12.99 -7.18
C GLN A 508 28.27 11.99 -8.33
N LYS A 509 29.31 11.14 -8.34
CA LYS A 509 29.44 10.06 -9.34
C LYS A 509 28.28 9.08 -9.29
N ALA A 510 27.84 8.69 -8.08
CA ALA A 510 26.68 7.82 -7.91
C ALA A 510 25.40 8.49 -8.44
N ARG A 511 25.21 9.79 -8.16
CA ARG A 511 24.09 10.59 -8.66
C ARG A 511 24.08 10.64 -10.18
N ASP A 512 25.22 10.91 -10.82
CA ASP A 512 25.29 11.03 -12.28
C ASP A 512 25.02 9.69 -12.96
N LYS A 513 25.57 8.59 -12.42
CA LYS A 513 25.28 7.24 -12.89
C LYS A 513 23.79 6.89 -12.74
N TYR A 514 23.18 7.29 -11.63
CA TYR A 514 21.75 7.09 -11.37
C TYR A 514 20.88 7.87 -12.38
N HIS A 515 21.20 9.14 -12.61
CA HIS A 515 20.48 9.99 -13.57
C HIS A 515 20.55 9.44 -15.00
N GLU A 516 21.75 9.03 -15.45
CA GLU A 516 21.92 8.44 -16.78
C GLU A 516 21.21 7.08 -16.89
N ALA A 517 21.22 6.26 -15.84
CA ALA A 517 20.48 5.01 -15.83
C ALA A 517 18.96 5.21 -15.94
N LEU A 518 18.42 6.24 -15.27
CA LEU A 518 16.99 6.57 -15.33
C LEU A 518 16.56 7.04 -16.74
N LYS A 519 17.36 7.91 -17.37
CA LYS A 519 17.08 8.38 -18.75
C LYS A 519 17.02 7.25 -19.78
N ASN A 520 17.82 6.21 -19.57
CA ASN A 520 17.96 5.10 -20.50
C ASN A 520 17.05 3.89 -20.17
N SER A 521 16.21 4.00 -19.13
CA SER A 521 15.34 2.90 -18.68
C SER A 521 13.91 3.03 -19.22
N SER A 522 13.29 1.92 -19.57
CA SER A 522 11.84 1.85 -19.82
C SER A 522 11.08 1.83 -18.49
N ILE A 523 9.84 2.35 -18.52
CA ILE A 523 9.04 2.70 -17.32
C ILE A 523 8.77 1.51 -16.39
N ASP A 524 8.73 0.26 -16.89
CA ASP A 524 8.12 -0.85 -16.14
C ASP A 524 9.05 -1.95 -15.61
N SER A 525 10.34 -2.06 -16.02
CA SER A 525 11.17 -3.22 -15.63
C SER A 525 12.45 -2.95 -14.83
N ASP A 526 13.06 -1.75 -14.90
CA ASP A 526 14.43 -1.57 -14.38
C ASP A 526 14.64 -0.44 -13.35
N ILE A 527 13.65 0.43 -13.13
CA ILE A 527 13.76 1.57 -12.18
C ILE A 527 14.11 1.08 -10.76
N GLY A 528 13.51 -0.02 -10.30
CA GLY A 528 13.78 -0.59 -8.99
C GLY A 528 15.23 -1.06 -8.82
N LYS A 529 15.82 -1.67 -9.86
CA LYS A 529 17.24 -2.09 -9.84
C LYS A 529 18.17 -0.88 -9.86
N ILE A 530 17.83 0.15 -10.64
CA ILE A 530 18.59 1.39 -10.74
C ILE A 530 18.63 2.12 -9.39
N GLY A 531 17.48 2.24 -8.71
CA GLY A 531 17.41 2.80 -7.35
C GLY A 531 18.20 1.99 -6.32
N LYS A 532 18.14 0.65 -6.40
CA LYS A 532 18.94 -0.23 -5.53
C LYS A 532 20.44 -0.03 -5.72
N GLN A 533 20.89 0.08 -6.97
CA GLN A 533 22.30 0.29 -7.30
C GLN A 533 22.80 1.62 -6.76
N PHE A 534 22.06 2.71 -6.98
CA PHE A 534 22.39 4.02 -6.43
C PHE A 534 22.54 4.00 -4.91
N ARG A 535 21.57 3.38 -4.20
CA ARG A 535 21.62 3.27 -2.74
C ARG A 535 22.87 2.55 -2.26
N MET A 536 23.22 1.41 -2.86
CA MET A 536 24.41 0.65 -2.49
C MET A 536 25.70 1.46 -2.67
N GLU A 537 25.77 2.25 -3.74
CA GLU A 537 26.92 3.14 -3.99
C GLU A 537 27.02 4.26 -2.94
N CYS A 538 25.88 4.88 -2.57
CA CYS A 538 25.84 5.87 -1.51
C CYS A 538 26.21 5.28 -0.13
N GLU A 539 25.69 4.11 0.20
CA GLU A 539 25.97 3.41 1.46
C GLU A 539 27.45 3.03 1.56
N ALA A 540 28.03 2.49 0.48
CA ALA A 540 29.45 2.16 0.43
C ALA A 540 30.34 3.41 0.60
N ALA A 541 30.00 4.51 -0.08
CA ALA A 541 30.73 5.78 0.04
C ALA A 541 30.68 6.34 1.47
N ILE A 542 29.48 6.37 2.07
CA ILE A 542 29.28 6.88 3.43
C ILE A 542 29.96 5.97 4.46
N LYS A 543 29.83 4.65 4.34
CA LYS A 543 30.48 3.69 5.24
C LYS A 543 32.01 3.81 5.19
N GLY A 544 32.58 4.07 4.02
CA GLY A 544 34.01 4.31 3.86
C GLY A 544 34.50 5.59 4.54
N ALA A 545 33.75 6.68 4.43
CA ALA A 545 34.12 7.97 5.01
C ALA A 545 33.78 8.12 6.51
N LYS A 546 32.79 7.36 7.00
CA LYS A 546 32.25 7.50 8.37
C LYS A 546 33.30 7.43 9.48
N PRO A 547 34.27 6.49 9.51
CA PRO A 547 35.23 6.40 10.61
C PRO A 547 36.05 7.68 10.84
N ILE A 548 36.49 8.32 9.76
CA ILE A 548 37.31 9.54 9.82
C ILE A 548 36.42 10.74 10.14
N LEU A 549 35.30 10.90 9.43
CA LEU A 549 34.42 12.06 9.60
C LEU A 549 33.67 12.06 10.94
N GLU A 550 33.40 10.89 11.52
CA GLU A 550 32.84 10.80 12.87
C GLU A 550 33.89 11.16 13.93
N ARG A 551 35.08 10.56 13.83
CA ARG A 551 36.16 10.80 14.81
C ARG A 551 36.56 12.28 14.85
N ASP A 552 36.71 12.90 13.68
CA ASP A 552 37.35 14.22 13.59
C ASP A 552 36.34 15.36 13.56
N LEU A 553 35.11 15.12 13.06
CA LEU A 553 34.09 16.16 12.89
C LEU A 553 32.76 15.84 13.58
N SER A 554 32.60 14.66 14.19
CA SER A 554 31.34 14.20 14.80
C SER A 554 30.17 14.18 13.81
N TRP A 555 30.43 13.77 12.55
CA TRP A 555 29.43 13.76 11.49
C TRP A 555 28.58 12.49 11.39
N GLY A 556 28.73 11.51 12.28
CA GLY A 556 28.11 10.19 12.19
C GLY A 556 26.59 10.23 12.05
N VAL A 557 25.91 11.01 12.90
CA VAL A 557 24.46 11.22 12.82
C VAL A 557 24.08 11.95 11.54
N TYR A 558 24.86 12.98 11.17
CA TYR A 558 24.65 13.73 9.93
C TYR A 558 24.77 12.84 8.68
N LEU A 559 25.78 11.97 8.64
CA LEU A 559 26.00 11.03 7.53
C LEU A 559 24.89 9.99 7.43
N GLN A 560 24.35 9.56 8.57
CA GLN A 560 23.18 8.68 8.58
C GLN A 560 21.94 9.38 8.01
N ASN A 561 21.72 10.65 8.36
CA ASN A 561 20.62 11.44 7.80
C ASN A 561 20.81 11.73 6.31
N LEU A 562 22.04 12.01 5.88
CA LEU A 562 22.37 12.20 4.48
C LEU A 562 22.01 10.94 3.67
N LEU A 563 22.37 9.75 4.16
CA LEU A 563 22.01 8.49 3.51
C LEU A 563 20.49 8.32 3.41
N LYS A 564 19.76 8.65 4.49
CA LYS A 564 18.28 8.61 4.49
C LYS A 564 17.68 9.56 3.46
N SER A 565 18.17 10.80 3.37
CA SER A 565 17.71 11.78 2.39
C SER A 565 17.94 11.31 0.95
N LEU A 566 19.13 10.77 0.66
CA LEU A 566 19.46 10.23 -0.66
C LEU A 566 18.58 9.01 -1.02
N ALA A 567 18.33 8.12 -0.06
CA ALA A 567 17.47 6.95 -0.25
C ALA A 567 15.99 7.33 -0.44
N ASN A 568 15.48 8.30 0.32
CA ASN A 568 14.12 8.81 0.18
C ASN A 568 13.92 9.44 -1.21
N ALA A 569 14.91 10.20 -1.71
CA ALA A 569 14.84 10.80 -3.03
C ALA A 569 14.80 9.74 -4.16
N ALA A 570 15.58 8.67 -4.06
CA ALA A 570 15.54 7.58 -5.04
C ALA A 570 14.25 6.74 -4.97
N THR A 571 13.64 6.63 -3.79
CA THR A 571 12.37 5.89 -3.58
C THR A 571 11.16 6.65 -4.16
N TYR A 572 11.26 7.98 -4.28
CA TYR A 572 10.20 8.82 -4.84
C TYR A 572 9.82 8.44 -6.30
N ILE A 573 10.80 8.03 -7.12
CA ILE A 573 10.55 7.60 -8.50
C ILE A 573 9.82 6.25 -8.53
N ILE A 574 10.23 5.31 -7.67
CA ILE A 574 9.67 3.95 -7.61
C ILE A 574 8.22 3.95 -7.09
N SER A 575 7.89 4.91 -6.23
CA SER A 575 6.56 5.08 -5.64
C SER A 575 5.62 5.95 -6.49
N PHE A 576 6.03 6.36 -7.69
CA PHE A 576 5.28 7.28 -8.56
C PHE A 576 4.75 8.51 -7.80
N GLY A 577 5.55 9.06 -6.90
CA GLY A 577 5.22 10.27 -6.16
C GLY A 577 4.31 10.09 -4.94
N GLN A 578 3.98 8.87 -4.49
CA GLN A 578 3.35 8.67 -3.18
C GLN A 578 4.37 8.95 -2.06
N ALA A 579 4.25 10.13 -1.44
CA ALA A 579 5.31 10.74 -0.65
C ALA A 579 5.11 10.50 0.85
N ASN A 580 5.32 9.26 1.29
CA ASN A 580 5.69 9.04 2.68
C ASN A 580 7.22 9.08 2.79
N SER A 581 7.75 9.95 3.65
CA SER A 581 9.17 9.90 4.02
C SER A 581 9.42 8.57 4.73
N PHE A 582 9.86 7.55 3.99
CA PHE A 582 10.07 6.19 4.51
C PHE A 582 11.09 6.16 5.64
N PHE A 583 12.01 7.13 5.68
CA PHE A 583 12.94 7.34 6.77
C PHE A 583 12.83 8.74 7.34
N THR A 584 12.42 8.84 8.61
CA THR A 584 12.54 10.07 9.39
C THR A 584 14.01 10.34 9.68
N PRO A 585 14.55 11.51 9.30
CA PRO A 585 15.88 11.92 9.74
C PRO A 585 15.95 11.93 11.27
N VAL A 586 17.07 11.48 11.83
CA VAL A 586 17.35 11.61 13.26
C VAL A 586 17.49 13.10 13.56
N LYS A 587 16.67 13.68 14.44
CA LYS A 587 16.81 15.08 14.83
C LYS A 587 18.19 15.29 15.46
N SER A 588 18.89 16.36 15.11
CA SER A 588 20.15 16.68 15.78
C SER A 588 19.86 17.19 17.19
N ALA A 589 20.76 16.90 18.15
CA ALA A 589 20.65 17.41 19.52
C ALA A 589 20.54 18.95 19.58
N SER A 590 21.12 19.65 18.60
CA SER A 590 20.99 21.09 18.44
C SER A 590 19.60 21.55 17.98
N LEU A 591 18.90 20.74 17.17
CA LEU A 591 17.53 21.00 16.72
C LEU A 591 16.55 20.72 17.86
N GLU A 592 16.78 19.66 18.63
CA GLU A 592 16.02 19.38 19.86
C GLU A 592 16.23 20.46 20.92
N ALA A 593 17.47 20.96 21.08
CA ALA A 593 17.76 22.08 21.96
C ALA A 593 17.08 23.38 21.50
N LEU A 594 17.00 23.63 20.19
CA LEU A 594 16.27 24.77 19.63
C LEU A 594 14.76 24.65 19.86
N GLU A 595 14.17 23.47 19.60
CA GLU A 595 12.76 23.19 19.89
C GLU A 595 12.44 23.30 21.40
N GLN A 596 13.39 22.96 22.28
CA GLN A 596 13.27 23.15 23.73
C GLN A 596 13.40 24.60 24.16
N VAL A 597 14.30 25.36 23.55
CA VAL A 597 14.40 26.81 23.78
C VAL A 597 13.12 27.50 23.30
N GLU A 598 12.58 27.12 22.14
CA GLU A 598 11.31 27.64 21.64
C GLU A 598 10.13 27.28 22.56
N LYS A 599 10.07 26.05 23.08
CA LYS A 599 9.08 25.67 24.11
C LYS A 599 9.21 26.51 25.38
N ASN A 600 10.43 26.70 25.87
CA ASN A 600 10.68 27.51 27.07
C ASN A 600 10.34 28.99 26.84
N PHE A 601 10.50 29.51 25.63
CA PHE A 601 10.08 30.88 25.29
C PHE A 601 8.55 31.06 25.24
N VAL A 602 7.81 30.01 24.92
CA VAL A 602 6.34 30.00 24.97
C VAL A 602 5.86 29.95 26.42
N ASP A 603 6.49 29.14 27.27
CA ASP A 603 6.13 29.01 28.70
C ASP A 603 6.50 30.26 29.53
N ILE A 604 7.56 30.99 29.17
CA ILE A 604 7.92 32.27 29.82
C ILE A 604 6.96 33.41 29.45
N LYS A 605 6.22 33.31 28.34
CA LYS A 605 5.18 34.28 27.98
C LYS A 605 3.80 33.93 28.57
N ALA A 606 3.65 32.73 29.12
CA ALA A 606 2.41 32.24 29.73
C ALA A 606 2.36 32.42 31.26
N ASN A 607 3.48 32.85 31.88
CA ASN A 607 3.57 33.37 33.24
C ASN A 607 3.86 34.88 33.20
#